data_AF-A0A091B218-F1
#
_entry.id   AF-A0A091B218-F1
#
_cell.length_a   1.000
_cell.length_b   1.000
_cell.length_c   1.000
_cell.angle_alpha   90.00
_cell.angle_beta   90.00
_cell.angle_gamma   90.00
#
_symmetry.space_group_name_H-M   'P 1'
#
loop_
_entity.id
_entity.type
_entity.pdbx_description
1 polymer ?
#
loop_
_entity_poly.entity_id
_entity_poly.type
_entity_poly.pdbx_seq_one_letter_code
_entity_poly.pdbx_strand_id
1 'polypeptide(L)'
;MLYESLYGALSWAGYEARRQDVSIGLRVDGTDIDLVPGKQQTVLTTDHSLYRRKADTWTKTNVLSHISHIRNGGRQAETRVMKLWRNQARLQFPSFYLELAVIEALRGSSAMSLSFRVGEVYRYLAGPFASARFVDPANTNNVISNDLTVVEKNAIRFAASRALQTPWGDLVR
;
A
#
# COMPACT_ATOMS: atom_id res chain seq x y z
N MET A 1 24.09 -7.56 11.40
CA MET A 1 22.80 -6.88 11.73
C MET A 1 21.66 -7.80 11.33
N LEU A 2 20.49 -7.73 11.99
CA LEU A 2 19.35 -8.65 11.80
C LEU A 2 19.00 -8.92 10.32
N TYR A 3 19.03 -7.88 9.49
CA TYR A 3 18.80 -7.96 8.04
C TYR A 3 19.79 -8.90 7.34
N GLU A 4 21.09 -8.69 7.52
CA GLU A 4 22.15 -9.53 6.92
C GLU A 4 22.16 -10.94 7.51
N SER A 5 21.82 -11.09 8.79
CA SER A 5 21.67 -12.39 9.44
C SER A 5 20.53 -13.19 8.82
N LEU A 6 19.38 -12.57 8.53
CA LEU A 6 18.26 -13.21 7.84
C LEU A 6 18.64 -13.59 6.39
N TYR A 7 19.28 -12.67 5.65
CA TYR A 7 19.75 -12.97 4.30
C TYR A 7 20.72 -14.17 4.27
N GLY A 8 21.70 -14.19 5.19
CA GLY A 8 22.65 -15.28 5.30
C GLY A 8 21.97 -16.61 5.64
N ALA A 9 21.03 -16.60 6.58
CA ALA A 9 20.27 -17.80 6.95
C ALA A 9 19.46 -18.37 5.77
N LEU A 10 18.78 -17.52 5.00
CA LEU A 10 18.03 -17.94 3.81
C LEU A 10 18.94 -18.51 2.72
N SER A 11 20.07 -17.84 2.47
CA SER A 11 21.05 -18.30 1.48
C SER A 11 21.67 -19.65 1.88
N TRP A 12 21.99 -19.82 3.16
CA TRP A 12 22.52 -21.07 3.70
C TRP A 12 21.48 -22.21 3.63
N ALA A 13 20.20 -21.89 3.80
CA ALA A 13 19.10 -22.83 3.63
C ALA A 13 18.77 -23.15 2.14
N GLY A 14 19.51 -22.59 1.18
CA GLY A 14 19.37 -22.91 -0.25
C GLY A 14 18.35 -22.06 -1.01
N TYR A 15 17.82 -20.99 -0.41
CA TYR A 15 16.90 -20.09 -1.11
C TYR A 15 17.67 -19.08 -1.98
N GLU A 16 17.15 -18.81 -3.18
CA GLU A 16 17.56 -17.67 -3.99
C GLU A 16 17.05 -16.36 -3.39
N ALA A 17 17.77 -15.86 -2.38
CA ALA A 17 17.42 -14.65 -1.66
C ALA A 17 17.85 -13.37 -2.41
N ARG A 18 16.94 -12.41 -2.51
CA ARG A 18 17.17 -11.08 -3.10
C ARG A 18 17.05 -9.99 -2.05
N ARG A 19 18.13 -9.27 -1.79
CA ARG A 19 18.11 -8.10 -0.89
C ARG A 19 17.27 -6.96 -1.48
N GLN A 20 16.30 -6.44 -0.72
CA GLN A 20 15.52 -5.24 -1.04
C GLN A 20 15.78 -4.12 -0.02
N ASP A 21 15.06 -2.99 -0.07
CA ASP A 21 15.34 -1.88 0.86
C ASP A 21 15.03 -2.24 2.32
N VAL A 22 13.85 -2.81 2.59
CA VAL A 22 13.39 -3.17 3.93
C VAL A 22 13.06 -4.66 4.10
N SER A 23 13.25 -5.47 3.06
CA SER A 23 12.91 -6.89 3.03
C SER A 23 13.98 -7.73 2.33
N ILE A 24 13.89 -9.05 2.51
CA ILE A 24 14.54 -10.06 1.68
C ILE A 24 13.46 -10.75 0.87
N GLY A 25 13.52 -10.61 -0.45
CA GLY A 25 12.62 -11.30 -1.37
C GLY A 25 13.10 -12.71 -1.66
N LEU A 26 12.15 -13.64 -1.82
CA LEU A 26 12.39 -14.99 -2.28
C LEU A 26 11.20 -15.46 -3.13
N ARG A 27 11.40 -16.54 -3.89
CA ARG A 27 10.32 -17.21 -4.62
C ARG A 27 10.19 -18.64 -4.13
N VAL A 28 8.99 -19.01 -3.68
CA VAL A 28 8.66 -20.35 -3.16
C VAL A 28 7.43 -20.85 -3.89
N ASP A 29 7.52 -22.02 -4.53
CA ASP A 29 6.40 -22.64 -5.27
C ASP A 29 5.70 -21.68 -6.25
N GLY A 30 6.49 -20.87 -6.97
CA GLY A 30 5.97 -19.89 -7.92
C GLY A 30 5.36 -18.62 -7.30
N THR A 31 5.45 -18.46 -5.98
CA THR A 31 4.96 -17.29 -5.25
C THR A 31 6.11 -16.41 -4.78
N ASP A 32 6.03 -15.12 -5.06
CA ASP A 32 6.98 -14.13 -4.53
C ASP A 32 6.62 -13.78 -3.08
N ILE A 33 7.60 -13.90 -2.19
CA ILE A 33 7.46 -13.65 -0.75
C ILE A 33 8.50 -12.61 -0.33
N ASP A 34 8.07 -11.64 0.47
CA ASP A 34 8.95 -10.67 1.12
C ASP A 34 9.03 -10.95 2.62
N LEU A 35 10.22 -11.33 3.10
CA LEU A 35 10.51 -11.44 4.53
C LEU A 35 11.06 -10.12 5.04
N VAL A 36 10.35 -9.52 6.00
CA VAL A 36 10.68 -8.20 6.55
C VAL A 36 11.28 -8.38 7.96
N PRO A 37 12.62 -8.27 8.11
CA PRO A 37 13.26 -8.37 9.42
C PRO A 37 12.93 -7.13 10.26
N GLY A 38 12.18 -7.32 11.35
CA GLY A 38 11.83 -6.28 12.30
C GLY A 38 12.33 -6.56 13.70
N LYS A 39 12.82 -5.53 14.40
CA LYS A 39 13.15 -5.60 15.83
C LYS A 39 12.06 -4.88 16.62
N GLN A 40 11.37 -5.58 17.50
CA GLN A 40 10.43 -4.96 18.44
C GLN A 40 11.16 -3.93 19.31
N GLN A 41 10.59 -2.73 19.46
CA GLN A 41 11.26 -1.63 20.16
C GLN A 41 11.28 -1.86 21.68
N THR A 42 10.15 -2.30 22.25
CA THR A 42 10.02 -2.66 23.66
C THR A 42 8.97 -3.76 23.82
N VAL A 43 8.98 -4.47 24.95
CA VAL A 43 7.94 -5.48 25.28
C VAL A 43 6.54 -4.89 25.50
N LEU A 44 6.44 -3.58 25.69
CA LEU A 44 5.19 -2.88 26.00
C LEU A 44 4.41 -2.43 24.77
N THR A 45 5.04 -2.45 23.59
CA THR A 45 4.42 -1.99 22.35
C THR A 45 4.59 -3.01 21.24
N THR A 46 3.79 -2.87 20.19
CA THR A 46 3.90 -3.67 18.97
C THR A 46 4.66 -2.93 17.87
N ASP A 47 5.37 -1.86 18.25
CA ASP A 47 6.21 -1.08 17.36
C ASP A 47 7.49 -1.84 17.06
N HIS A 48 7.87 -1.81 15.78
CA HIS A 48 9.09 -2.43 15.28
C HIS A 48 9.97 -1.40 14.60
N SER A 49 11.27 -1.64 14.66
CA SER A 49 12.26 -0.96 13.83
C SER A 49 12.63 -1.86 12.66
N LEU A 50 12.50 -1.35 11.44
CA LEU A 50 12.99 -1.96 10.21
C LEU A 50 14.28 -1.27 9.77
N TYR A 51 15.23 -2.06 9.28
CA TYR A 51 16.43 -1.50 8.66
C TYR A 51 16.14 -1.13 7.19
N ARG A 52 16.53 0.09 6.79
CA ARG A 52 16.45 0.61 5.42
C ARG A 52 17.83 0.56 4.79
N ARG A 53 18.09 -0.45 3.96
CA ARG A 53 19.39 -0.72 3.35
C ARG A 53 19.89 0.44 2.48
N LYS A 54 19.01 1.04 1.67
CA LYS A 54 19.40 2.11 0.74
C LYS A 54 19.85 3.39 1.45
N ALA A 55 19.29 3.65 2.63
CA ALA A 55 19.57 4.85 3.43
C ALA A 55 20.47 4.57 4.63
N ASP A 56 20.92 3.32 4.80
CA ASP A 56 21.69 2.82 5.93
C ASP A 56 21.19 3.32 7.30
N THR A 57 19.88 3.18 7.54
CA THR A 57 19.24 3.70 8.75
C THR A 57 18.07 2.83 9.21
N TRP A 58 17.45 3.18 10.34
CA TRP A 58 16.30 2.49 10.88
C TRP A 58 15.03 3.33 10.75
N THR A 59 13.89 2.68 10.51
CA THR A 59 12.57 3.31 10.50
C THR A 59 11.60 2.57 11.39
N LYS A 60 10.71 3.31 12.07
CA LYS A 60 9.61 2.73 12.84
C LYS A 60 8.51 2.22 11.91
N THR A 61 7.87 1.11 12.28
CA THR A 61 6.64 0.57 11.68
C THR A 61 5.77 -0.10 12.74
N ASN A 62 4.49 -0.29 12.44
CA ASN A 62 3.58 -1.10 13.25
C ASN A 62 2.48 -1.71 12.36
N VAL A 63 2.66 -2.99 12.02
CA VAL A 63 1.73 -3.73 11.15
C VAL A 63 0.33 -3.85 11.77
N LEU A 64 0.22 -3.95 13.10
CA LEU A 64 -1.07 -4.01 13.76
C LEU A 64 -1.81 -2.67 13.67
N SER A 65 -1.09 -1.55 13.77
CA SER A 65 -1.67 -0.22 13.53
C SER A 65 -2.18 -0.09 12.10
N HIS A 66 -1.42 -0.57 11.11
CA HIS A 66 -1.88 -0.60 9.71
C HIS A 66 -3.15 -1.46 9.54
N ILE A 67 -3.14 -2.69 10.04
CA ILE A 67 -4.30 -3.60 9.97
C ILE A 67 -5.52 -2.98 10.65
N SER A 68 -5.36 -2.43 11.85
CA SER A 68 -6.44 -1.77 12.60
C SER A 68 -7.02 -0.60 11.82
N HIS A 69 -6.16 0.27 11.27
CA HIS A 69 -6.59 1.41 10.47
C HIS A 69 -7.41 0.97 9.25
N ILE A 70 -6.94 -0.02 8.49
CA ILE A 70 -7.64 -0.51 7.30
C ILE A 70 -8.93 -1.25 7.66
N ARG A 71 -8.93 -2.07 8.71
CA ARG A 71 -10.14 -2.78 9.16
C ARG A 71 -11.22 -1.82 9.63
N ASN A 72 -10.86 -0.83 10.44
CA ASN A 72 -11.79 0.16 10.98
C ASN A 72 -12.34 1.10 9.90
N GLY A 73 -11.61 1.29 8.80
CA GLY A 73 -12.12 2.01 7.63
C GLY A 73 -13.29 1.31 6.94
N GLY A 74 -13.40 -0.02 7.04
CA GLY A 74 -14.57 -0.78 6.57
C GLY A 74 -14.81 -0.75 5.05
N ARG A 75 -13.76 -0.52 4.24
CA ARG A 75 -13.86 -0.35 2.77
C ARG A 75 -13.28 -1.52 1.96
N GLN A 76 -13.31 -2.75 2.49
CA GLN A 76 -12.60 -3.89 1.90
C GLN A 76 -13.12 -4.27 0.51
N ALA A 77 -14.42 -4.12 0.25
CA ALA A 77 -15.00 -4.43 -1.05
C ALA A 77 -14.53 -3.43 -2.11
N GLU A 78 -14.57 -2.14 -1.80
CA GLU A 78 -14.11 -1.04 -2.64
C GLU A 78 -12.61 -1.17 -2.89
N THR A 79 -11.81 -1.38 -1.84
CA THR A 79 -10.37 -1.61 -1.95
C THR A 79 -10.03 -2.76 -2.92
N ARG A 80 -10.75 -3.89 -2.87
CA ARG A 80 -10.51 -5.01 -3.79
C ARG A 80 -10.76 -4.62 -5.25
N VAL A 81 -11.90 -3.97 -5.53
CA VAL A 81 -12.21 -3.47 -6.88
C VAL A 81 -11.12 -2.51 -7.36
N MET A 82 -10.70 -1.57 -6.50
CA MET A 82 -9.68 -0.59 -6.85
C MET A 82 -8.30 -1.22 -7.07
N LYS A 83 -7.95 -2.29 -6.37
CA LYS A 83 -6.70 -3.04 -6.60
C LYS A 83 -6.71 -3.77 -7.95
N LEU A 84 -7.83 -4.38 -8.31
CA LEU A 84 -8.02 -5.03 -9.61
C LEU A 84 -7.94 -4.00 -10.75
N TRP A 85 -8.68 -2.89 -10.62
CA TRP A 85 -8.61 -1.78 -11.57
C TRP A 85 -7.19 -1.24 -11.74
N ARG A 86 -6.47 -0.98 -10.63
CA ARG A 86 -5.07 -0.52 -10.67
C ARG A 86 -4.19 -1.47 -11.50
N ASN A 87 -4.33 -2.79 -11.29
CA ASN A 87 -3.58 -3.80 -12.03
C ASN A 87 -3.90 -3.78 -13.52
N GLN A 88 -5.19 -3.78 -13.86
CA GLN A 88 -5.67 -3.74 -15.24
C GLN A 88 -5.17 -2.47 -15.96
N ALA A 89 -5.21 -1.33 -15.27
CA ALA A 89 -4.72 -0.04 -15.77
C ALA A 89 -3.18 0.11 -15.69
N ARG A 90 -2.45 -0.88 -15.15
CA ARG A 90 -0.99 -0.90 -14.99
C ARG A 90 -0.44 0.34 -14.28
N LEU A 91 -1.15 0.81 -13.26
CA LEU A 91 -0.78 2.01 -12.52
C LEU A 91 0.28 1.70 -11.46
N GLN A 92 1.32 2.54 -11.40
CA GLN A 92 2.22 2.60 -10.25
C GLN A 92 1.48 3.27 -9.10
N PHE A 93 0.82 2.46 -8.27
CA PHE A 93 0.09 2.90 -7.09
C PHE A 93 0.33 1.89 -5.94
N PRO A 94 1.17 2.24 -4.96
CA PRO A 94 1.43 1.38 -3.80
C PRO A 94 0.15 0.93 -3.12
N SER A 95 0.04 -0.37 -2.81
CA SER A 95 -1.18 -0.98 -2.28
C SER A 95 -1.66 -0.29 -0.99
N PHE A 96 -0.74 -0.01 -0.06
CA PHE A 96 -1.08 0.66 1.18
C PHE A 96 -1.58 2.09 0.94
N TYR A 97 -0.95 2.83 0.00
CA TYR A 97 -1.41 4.17 -0.34
C TYR A 97 -2.80 4.14 -0.99
N LEU A 98 -3.06 3.20 -1.90
CA LEU A 98 -4.39 3.00 -2.50
C LEU A 98 -5.45 2.75 -1.41
N GLU A 99 -5.14 1.91 -0.42
CA GLU A 99 -6.04 1.62 0.71
C GLU A 99 -6.38 2.86 1.52
N LEU A 100 -5.39 3.69 1.87
CA LEU A 100 -5.61 4.97 2.56
C LEU A 100 -6.45 5.93 1.71
N ALA A 101 -6.18 6.01 0.41
CA ALA A 101 -6.93 6.88 -0.50
C ALA A 101 -8.40 6.45 -0.63
N VAL A 102 -8.70 5.15 -0.63
CA VAL A 102 -10.07 4.62 -0.64
C VAL A 102 -10.81 4.98 0.65
N ILE A 103 -10.16 4.84 1.82
CA ILE A 103 -10.75 5.23 3.11
C ILE A 103 -11.06 6.72 3.13
N GLU A 104 -10.12 7.55 2.66
CA GLU A 104 -10.29 9.00 2.64
C GLU A 104 -11.40 9.42 1.67
N ALA A 105 -11.43 8.88 0.46
CA ALA A 105 -12.44 9.18 -0.54
C ALA A 105 -13.87 8.87 -0.07
N LEU A 106 -14.01 7.89 0.83
CA LEU A 106 -15.30 7.42 1.35
C LEU A 106 -15.55 7.83 2.80
N ARG A 107 -14.75 8.76 3.33
CA ARG A 107 -14.95 9.31 4.67
C ARG A 107 -16.31 10.00 4.72
N GLY A 108 -17.21 9.50 5.58
CA GLY A 108 -18.58 10.03 5.71
C GLY A 108 -19.54 9.66 4.58
N SER A 109 -19.14 8.83 3.60
CA SER A 109 -20.05 8.37 2.55
C SER A 109 -21.12 7.44 3.13
N SER A 110 -22.38 7.74 2.82
CA SER A 110 -23.59 6.96 3.14
C SER A 110 -24.15 6.19 1.95
N ALA A 111 -23.46 6.22 0.80
CA ALA A 111 -23.94 5.58 -0.42
C ALA A 111 -24.14 4.06 -0.22
N MET A 112 -25.29 3.54 -0.63
CA MET A 112 -25.69 2.15 -0.32
C MET A 112 -25.05 1.11 -1.24
N SER A 113 -24.87 1.39 -2.53
CA SER A 113 -24.31 0.41 -3.47
C SER A 113 -22.78 0.48 -3.56
N LEU A 114 -22.16 -0.66 -3.84
CA LEU A 114 -20.72 -0.75 -4.11
C LEU A 114 -20.33 0.09 -5.34
N SER A 115 -21.15 0.08 -6.38
CA SER A 115 -20.88 0.82 -7.62
C SER A 115 -20.82 2.34 -7.40
N PHE A 116 -21.74 2.90 -6.61
CA PHE A 116 -21.73 4.33 -6.28
C PHE A 116 -20.49 4.70 -5.46
N ARG A 117 -20.13 3.89 -4.45
CA ARG A 117 -18.93 4.14 -3.64
C ARG A 117 -17.65 4.03 -4.46
N VAL A 118 -17.53 3.04 -5.33
CA VAL A 118 -16.37 2.97 -6.25
C VAL A 118 -16.33 4.20 -7.18
N GLY A 119 -17.47 4.67 -7.66
CA GLY A 119 -17.57 5.93 -8.41
C GLY A 119 -17.09 7.15 -7.59
N GLU A 120 -17.38 7.20 -6.29
CA GLU A 120 -16.83 8.22 -5.37
C GLU A 120 -15.31 8.16 -5.28
N VAL A 121 -14.75 6.97 -5.16
CA VAL A 121 -13.29 6.79 -5.17
C VAL A 121 -12.69 7.30 -6.48
N TYR A 122 -13.26 6.98 -7.64
CA TYR A 122 -12.75 7.50 -8.90
C TYR A 122 -12.86 9.03 -9.00
N ARG A 123 -13.97 9.63 -8.54
CA ARG A 123 -14.09 11.11 -8.48
C ARG A 123 -13.03 11.74 -7.61
N TYR A 124 -12.73 11.13 -6.46
CA TYR A 124 -11.67 11.59 -5.57
C TYR A 124 -10.28 11.50 -6.24
N LEU A 125 -9.97 10.36 -6.85
CA LEU A 125 -8.71 10.13 -7.56
C LEU A 125 -8.55 11.05 -8.79
N ALA A 126 -9.65 11.38 -9.47
CA ALA A 126 -9.67 12.29 -10.63
C ALA A 126 -9.51 13.77 -10.26
N GLY A 127 -9.65 14.14 -8.98
CA GLY A 127 -9.56 15.53 -8.53
C GLY A 127 -8.71 15.69 -7.26
N PRO A 128 -9.31 15.75 -6.05
CA PRO A 128 -8.63 16.15 -4.82
C PRO A 128 -7.40 15.32 -4.42
N PHE A 129 -7.31 14.07 -4.87
CA PHE A 129 -6.23 13.15 -4.51
C PHE A 129 -4.81 13.69 -4.76
N ALA A 130 -4.58 14.37 -5.88
CA ALA A 130 -3.24 14.77 -6.30
C ALA A 130 -2.55 15.71 -5.29
N SER A 131 -3.33 16.55 -4.62
CA SER A 131 -2.87 17.49 -3.58
C SER A 131 -3.03 16.95 -2.15
N ALA A 132 -3.73 15.83 -1.97
CA ALA A 132 -4.00 15.28 -0.65
C ALA A 132 -2.73 14.69 -0.02
N ARG A 133 -2.56 14.98 1.28
CA ARG A 133 -1.41 14.55 2.06
C ARG A 133 -1.77 13.32 2.88
N PHE A 134 -0.97 12.26 2.74
CA PHE A 134 -1.16 11.01 3.48
C PHE A 134 0.05 10.73 4.34
N VAL A 135 -0.21 10.52 5.63
CA VAL A 135 0.80 10.20 6.66
C VAL A 135 0.58 8.76 7.11
N ASP A 136 1.66 8.03 7.32
CA ASP A 136 1.60 6.68 7.85
C ASP A 136 1.06 6.71 9.30
N PRO A 137 -0.06 6.00 9.59
CA PRO A 137 -0.64 5.99 10.94
C PRO A 137 0.27 5.31 11.98
N ALA A 138 1.27 4.52 11.57
CA ALA A 138 2.23 3.89 12.47
C ALA A 138 3.52 4.71 12.66
N ASN A 139 3.77 5.69 11.79
CA ASN A 139 5.00 6.48 11.80
C ASN A 139 4.76 7.86 11.16
N THR A 140 4.49 8.87 11.97
CA THR A 140 4.12 10.21 11.48
C THR A 140 5.23 10.93 10.69
N ASN A 141 6.48 10.47 10.80
CA ASN A 141 7.59 10.96 9.99
C ASN A 141 7.56 10.41 8.55
N ASN A 142 6.78 9.35 8.30
CA ASN A 142 6.66 8.73 7.00
C ASN A 142 5.44 9.32 6.24
N VAL A 143 5.73 9.98 5.12
CA VAL A 143 4.74 10.61 4.26
C VAL A 143 4.47 9.70 3.06
N ILE A 144 3.44 8.86 3.18
CA ILE A 144 3.04 7.92 2.13
C ILE A 144 2.73 8.62 0.80
N SER A 145 2.21 9.85 0.85
CA SER A 145 1.94 10.62 -0.37
C SER A 145 3.18 11.05 -1.17
N ASN A 146 4.38 10.84 -0.63
CA ASN A 146 5.66 11.06 -1.33
C ASN A 146 6.11 9.81 -2.11
N ASP A 147 5.46 8.66 -1.94
CA ASP A 147 5.77 7.43 -2.68
C ASP A 147 5.32 7.48 -4.15
N LEU A 148 4.64 8.56 -4.55
CA LEU A 148 4.25 8.83 -5.92
C LEU A 148 4.83 10.15 -6.41
N THR A 149 5.44 10.10 -7.58
CA THR A 149 5.82 11.27 -8.36
C THR A 149 4.58 12.01 -8.89
N VAL A 150 4.77 13.26 -9.33
CA VAL A 150 3.72 14.06 -9.98
C VAL A 150 3.20 13.35 -11.24
N VAL A 151 4.08 12.69 -12.00
CA VAL A 151 3.70 11.95 -13.21
C VAL A 151 2.79 10.76 -12.88
N GLU A 152 3.12 9.99 -11.84
CA GLU A 152 2.31 8.86 -11.41
C GLU A 152 0.95 9.30 -10.85
N LYS A 153 0.91 10.40 -10.07
CA LYS A 153 -0.36 11.01 -9.62
C LYS A 153 -1.23 11.45 -10.79
N ASN A 154 -0.63 12.04 -11.82
CA ASN A 154 -1.35 12.42 -13.04
C ASN A 154 -1.85 11.20 -13.82
N ALA A 155 -1.07 10.12 -13.90
CA ALA A 155 -1.51 8.88 -14.54
C ALA A 155 -2.74 8.28 -13.83
N ILE A 156 -2.73 8.23 -12.49
CA ILE A 156 -3.88 7.81 -11.68
C ILE A 156 -5.09 8.69 -11.96
N ARG A 157 -4.90 10.02 -11.95
CA ARG A 157 -5.96 10.99 -12.24
C ARG A 157 -6.62 10.73 -13.59
N PHE A 158 -5.84 10.61 -14.66
CA PHE A 158 -6.37 10.38 -16.01
C PHE A 158 -7.06 9.02 -16.13
N ALA A 159 -6.50 7.96 -15.54
CA ALA A 159 -7.13 6.65 -15.53
C ALA A 159 -8.47 6.67 -14.78
N ALA A 160 -8.55 7.37 -13.65
CA ALA A 160 -9.79 7.51 -12.88
C ALA A 160 -10.84 8.32 -13.65
N SER A 161 -10.45 9.39 -14.35
CA SER A 161 -11.37 10.13 -15.24
C SER A 161 -11.95 9.26 -16.35
N ARG A 162 -11.17 8.35 -16.93
CA ARG A 162 -11.66 7.39 -17.93
C ARG A 162 -12.60 6.35 -17.31
N ALA A 163 -12.27 5.86 -16.12
CA ALA A 163 -13.12 4.91 -15.40
C ALA A 163 -14.52 5.49 -15.12
N LEU A 164 -14.62 6.79 -14.82
CA LEU A 164 -15.92 7.46 -14.64
C LEU A 164 -16.82 7.47 -15.89
N GLN A 165 -16.23 7.28 -17.08
CA GLN A 165 -16.96 7.18 -18.36
C GLN A 165 -17.24 5.73 -18.75
N THR A 166 -16.83 4.76 -17.94
CA THR A 166 -16.98 3.33 -18.23
C THR A 166 -18.17 2.77 -17.44
N PRO A 167 -19.08 2.00 -18.07
CA PRO A 167 -20.16 1.34 -17.37
C PRO A 167 -19.64 0.41 -16.28
N TRP A 168 -20.40 0.29 -15.18
CA TRP A 168 -19.97 -0.49 -14.00
C TRP A 168 -19.55 -1.92 -14.33
N GLY A 169 -20.30 -2.60 -15.21
CA GLY A 169 -20.02 -3.98 -15.61
C GLY A 169 -18.73 -4.18 -16.41
N ASP A 170 -18.15 -3.10 -16.95
CA ASP A 170 -16.97 -3.14 -17.82
C ASP A 170 -15.69 -2.64 -17.14
N LEU A 171 -15.79 -2.14 -15.89
CA LEU A 171 -14.69 -1.48 -15.19
C LEU A 171 -13.54 -2.41 -14.84
N VAL A 172 -13.86 -3.61 -14.37
CA VAL A 172 -12.89 -4.61 -13.93
C VAL A 172 -13.29 -5.94 -14.57
N ARG A 173 -12.33 -6.56 -15.26
CA ARG A 173 -12.50 -7.81 -16.00
C ARG A 173 -11.70 -8.95 -15.37
#